data_AF-A0A754BA56-F1
#
_entry.id   AF-A0A754BA56-F1
#
_cell.length_a   1.000
_cell.length_b   1.000
_cell.length_c   1.000
_cell.angle_alpha   90.00
_cell.angle_beta   90.00
_cell.angle_gamma   90.00
#
_symmetry.space_group_name_H-M   'P 1'
#
loop_
_entity.id
_entity.type
_entity.pdbx_description
1 polymer ?
#
loop_
_entity_poly.entity_id
_entity_poly.type
_entity_poly.pdbx_seq_one_letter_code
_entity_poly.pdbx_strand_id
1 'polypeptide(L)'
;MEPIFGFMIFFLATIIVSVIAAKRNGVSVGILYFILICAVGFGLVVLASNITNRNGMIAGISAFISPFLGLVVALSSSNSERRAVLTGESGEYKKCPFCAEAIRKEAIRCKHCGSDIKKETEAIKTFRVSDMELNEFFVTDKKGNHDINYAKIHALATIMKQANPGANSTDIWDKNKDEIIALKNMMPSVVREKFEKQLHSYFS
;
A
#
# COMPACT_ATOMS: atom_id res chain seq x y z
N MET A 1 -26.15 -29.15 -31.40
CA MET A 1 -26.55 -28.39 -30.19
C MET A 1 -27.22 -27.11 -30.66
N GLU A 2 -28.39 -26.78 -30.14
CA GLU A 2 -29.03 -25.51 -30.47
C GLU A 2 -28.11 -24.35 -30.05
N PRO A 3 -28.03 -23.26 -30.83
CA PRO A 3 -27.13 -22.13 -30.55
C PRO A 3 -27.33 -21.54 -29.15
N ILE A 4 -28.52 -21.74 -28.57
CA ILE A 4 -28.92 -21.30 -27.23
C ILE A 4 -28.01 -21.92 -26.14
N PHE A 5 -27.61 -23.19 -26.27
CA PHE A 5 -26.76 -23.85 -25.27
C PHE A 5 -25.37 -23.21 -25.17
N GLY A 6 -24.80 -22.75 -26.29
CA GLY A 6 -23.50 -22.10 -26.30
C GLY A 6 -23.51 -20.76 -25.53
N PHE A 7 -24.54 -19.95 -25.75
CA PHE A 7 -24.70 -18.69 -25.03
C PHE A 7 -24.93 -18.91 -23.52
N MET A 8 -25.72 -19.92 -23.15
CA MET A 8 -25.96 -20.27 -21.74
C MET A 8 -24.67 -20.65 -21.01
N ILE A 9 -23.82 -21.48 -21.64
CA ILE A 9 -22.52 -21.88 -21.06
C ILE A 9 -21.58 -20.68 -20.99
N PHE A 10 -21.54 -19.83 -22.01
CA PHE A 10 -20.73 -18.61 -22.01
C PHE A 10 -21.13 -17.68 -20.85
N PHE A 11 -22.42 -17.38 -20.70
CA PHE A 11 -22.91 -16.53 -19.62
C PHE A 11 -22.61 -17.12 -18.23
N LEU A 12 -22.77 -18.43 -18.05
CA LEU A 12 -22.38 -19.07 -16.80
C LEU A 12 -20.88 -18.91 -16.52
N ALA A 13 -20.03 -19.09 -17.53
CA ALA A 13 -18.59 -18.90 -17.39
C ALA A 13 -18.22 -17.45 -17.06
N THR A 14 -18.84 -16.46 -17.71
CA THR A 14 -18.58 -15.04 -17.43
C THR A 14 -19.04 -14.63 -16.02
N ILE A 15 -20.19 -15.15 -15.56
CA ILE A 15 -20.67 -14.94 -14.20
C ILE A 15 -19.68 -15.52 -13.19
N ILE A 16 -19.20 -16.75 -13.39
CA ILE A 16 -18.22 -17.38 -12.50
C ILE A 16 -16.95 -16.53 -12.40
N VAL A 17 -16.39 -16.11 -13.54
CA VAL A 17 -15.18 -15.27 -13.56
C VAL A 17 -15.42 -13.92 -12.87
N SER A 18 -16.57 -13.30 -13.11
CA SER A 18 -16.97 -12.04 -12.48
C SER A 18 -17.09 -12.17 -10.96
N VAL A 19 -17.69 -13.27 -10.46
CA VAL A 19 -17.79 -13.55 -9.01
C VAL A 19 -16.41 -13.77 -8.39
N ILE A 20 -15.52 -14.48 -9.07
CA ILE A 20 -14.13 -14.68 -8.62
C ILE A 20 -13.40 -13.33 -8.52
N ALA A 21 -13.53 -12.49 -9.54
CA ALA A 21 -12.96 -11.14 -9.55
C ALA A 21 -13.56 -10.25 -8.45
N ALA A 22 -14.88 -10.33 -8.25
CA ALA A 22 -15.60 -9.59 -7.22
C ALA A 22 -15.10 -9.95 -5.81
N LYS A 23 -14.89 -11.25 -5.55
CA LYS A 23 -14.41 -11.74 -4.25
C LYS A 23 -12.99 -11.29 -3.93
N ARG A 24 -12.14 -11.11 -4.95
CA ARG A 24 -10.73 -10.72 -4.78
C ARG A 24 -10.53 -9.22 -4.71
N ASN A 25 -11.19 -8.48 -5.60
CA ASN A 25 -10.89 -7.08 -5.88
C ASN A 25 -12.06 -6.13 -5.57
N GLY A 26 -13.16 -6.66 -5.03
CA GLY A 26 -14.37 -5.91 -4.73
C GLY A 26 -15.44 -6.01 -5.82
N VAL A 27 -16.69 -5.79 -5.42
CA VAL A 27 -17.88 -5.96 -6.27
C VAL A 27 -17.82 -5.11 -7.55
N SER A 28 -17.34 -3.86 -7.44
CA SER A 28 -17.21 -2.96 -8.60
C SER A 28 -16.26 -3.50 -9.67
N VAL A 29 -15.16 -4.13 -9.27
CA VAL A 29 -14.22 -4.76 -10.20
C VAL A 29 -14.84 -5.98 -10.86
N GLY A 30 -15.62 -6.79 -10.13
CA GLY A 30 -16.36 -7.91 -10.70
C GLY A 30 -17.32 -7.50 -11.82
N ILE A 31 -18.08 -6.41 -11.61
CA ILE A 31 -19.01 -5.87 -12.61
C ILE A 31 -18.25 -5.40 -13.86
N LEU A 32 -17.12 -4.71 -13.68
CA LEU A 32 -16.27 -4.26 -14.79
C LEU A 32 -15.77 -5.45 -15.64
N TYR A 33 -15.33 -6.54 -14.99
CA TYR A 33 -14.90 -7.76 -15.69
C TYR A 33 -16.03 -8.39 -16.50
N PHE A 34 -17.24 -8.44 -15.94
CA PHE A 34 -18.40 -8.99 -16.65
C PHE A 34 -18.68 -8.24 -17.96
N ILE A 35 -18.75 -6.91 -17.88
CA ILE A 35 -19.01 -6.04 -19.05
C ILE A 35 -17.91 -6.20 -20.10
N LEU A 36 -16.63 -6.17 -19.68
CA LEU A 36 -15.50 -6.30 -20.59
C LEU A 36 -15.45 -7.67 -21.28
N ILE A 37 -15.67 -8.76 -20.55
CA ILE A 37 -15.64 -10.11 -21.12
C ILE A 37 -16.80 -10.30 -22.11
N CYS A 38 -18.00 -9.77 -21.82
CA CYS A 38 -19.12 -9.80 -22.76
C CYS A 38 -18.83 -8.99 -24.03
N ALA A 39 -18.28 -7.77 -23.90
CA ALA A 39 -17.95 -6.92 -25.04
C ALA A 39 -16.86 -7.54 -25.94
N VAL A 40 -15.77 -8.04 -25.33
CA VAL A 40 -14.67 -8.69 -26.05
C VAL A 40 -15.14 -10.00 -26.68
N GLY A 41 -15.90 -10.82 -25.95
CA GLY A 41 -16.45 -12.07 -26.46
C GLY A 41 -17.34 -11.86 -27.69
N PHE A 42 -18.24 -10.87 -27.65
CA PHE A 42 -19.06 -10.50 -28.80
C PHE A 42 -18.20 -10.06 -30.00
N GLY A 43 -17.20 -9.21 -29.76
CA GLY A 43 -16.26 -8.79 -30.80
C GLY A 43 -15.51 -9.95 -31.45
N LEU A 44 -15.05 -10.93 -30.66
CA LEU A 44 -14.37 -12.13 -31.15
C LEU A 44 -15.27 -13.03 -32.00
N VAL A 45 -16.55 -13.14 -31.65
CA VAL A 45 -17.53 -13.92 -32.43
C VAL A 45 -17.80 -13.26 -33.78
N VAL A 46 -18.01 -11.93 -33.80
CA VAL A 46 -18.23 -11.17 -35.05
C VAL A 46 -17.00 -11.26 -35.96
N LEU A 47 -15.80 -11.08 -35.39
CA LEU A 47 -14.55 -11.16 -36.13
C LEU A 47 -14.32 -12.56 -36.72
N ALA A 48 -14.47 -13.61 -35.89
CA ALA A 48 -14.28 -14.98 -36.33
C ALA A 48 -15.30 -15.39 -37.41
N SER A 49 -16.54 -14.91 -37.32
CA SER A 49 -17.58 -15.16 -38.32
C SER A 49 -17.23 -14.56 -39.69
N ASN A 50 -16.57 -13.40 -39.71
CA ASN A 50 -16.16 -12.75 -40.95
C ASN A 50 -14.98 -13.46 -41.61
N ILE A 51 -14.02 -13.96 -40.82
CA ILE A 51 -12.81 -14.64 -41.32
C ILE A 51 -13.12 -16.06 -41.81
N THR A 52 -14.00 -16.78 -41.10
CA THR A 52 -14.24 -18.22 -41.33
C THR A 52 -15.37 -18.50 -42.33
N ASN A 53 -15.70 -17.53 -43.19
CA ASN A 53 -16.77 -17.67 -44.18
C ASN A 53 -18.13 -18.04 -43.55
N ARG A 54 -18.47 -17.40 -42.42
CA ARG A 54 -19.70 -17.67 -41.63
C ARG A 54 -19.79 -19.07 -41.02
N ASN A 55 -18.65 -19.70 -40.70
CA ASN A 55 -18.65 -20.94 -39.91
C ASN A 55 -18.96 -20.64 -38.43
N GLY A 56 -20.25 -20.73 -38.08
CA GLY A 56 -20.76 -20.42 -36.74
C GLY A 56 -20.16 -21.26 -35.61
N MET A 57 -19.65 -22.47 -35.90
CA MET A 57 -19.03 -23.32 -34.89
C MET A 57 -17.70 -22.73 -34.40
N ILE A 58 -16.86 -22.26 -35.32
CA ILE A 58 -15.55 -21.67 -34.99
C ILE A 58 -15.75 -20.34 -34.27
N ALA A 59 -16.72 -19.53 -34.71
CA ALA A 59 -17.06 -18.27 -34.07
C ALA A 59 -17.60 -18.44 -32.65
N GLY A 60 -18.29 -19.54 -32.35
CA GLY A 60 -18.72 -19.86 -30.99
C GLY A 60 -17.56 -20.24 -30.07
N ILE A 61 -16.59 -21.01 -30.57
CA ILE A 61 -15.42 -21.45 -29.79
C ILE A 61 -14.51 -20.26 -29.45
N SER A 62 -14.34 -19.30 -30.36
CA SER A 62 -13.50 -18.12 -30.13
C SER A 62 -14.00 -17.25 -28.96
N ALA A 63 -15.30 -17.26 -28.67
CA ALA A 63 -15.89 -16.53 -27.55
C ALA A 63 -15.29 -16.95 -26.20
N PHE A 64 -14.95 -18.24 -26.02
CA PHE A 64 -14.43 -18.80 -24.76
C PHE A 64 -13.00 -18.35 -24.42
N ILE A 65 -12.26 -17.80 -25.38
CA ILE A 65 -10.94 -17.22 -25.14
C ILE A 65 -11.06 -16.02 -24.18
N SER A 66 -12.15 -15.26 -24.26
CA SER A 66 -12.35 -14.07 -23.44
C SER A 66 -12.54 -14.37 -21.94
N PRO A 67 -13.46 -15.27 -21.52
CA PRO A 67 -13.56 -15.71 -20.13
C PRO A 67 -12.28 -16.34 -19.60
N PHE A 68 -11.55 -17.09 -20.43
CA PHE A 68 -10.29 -17.73 -20.04
C PHE A 68 -9.20 -16.70 -19.71
N LEU A 69 -9.01 -15.72 -20.59
CA LEU A 69 -8.10 -14.58 -20.33
C LEU A 69 -8.55 -13.79 -19.10
N GLY A 70 -9.85 -13.52 -18.97
CA GLY A 70 -10.42 -12.84 -17.81
C GLY A 70 -10.12 -13.58 -16.50
N LEU A 71 -10.23 -14.91 -16.49
CA LEU A 71 -9.89 -15.74 -15.34
C LEU A 71 -8.41 -15.63 -14.98
N VAL A 72 -7.51 -15.76 -15.96
CA VAL A 72 -6.05 -15.65 -15.74
C VAL A 72 -5.70 -14.30 -15.11
N VAL A 73 -6.25 -13.20 -15.63
CA VAL A 73 -6.00 -11.85 -15.09
C VAL A 73 -6.60 -11.69 -13.69
N ALA A 74 -7.83 -12.16 -13.46
CA ALA A 74 -8.48 -12.13 -12.15
C ALA A 74 -7.68 -12.93 -11.11
N LEU A 75 -7.03 -14.02 -11.53
CA LEU A 75 -6.18 -14.84 -10.65
C LEU A 75 -4.80 -14.23 -10.40
N SER A 76 -4.26 -13.47 -11.35
CA SER A 76 -2.94 -12.83 -11.26
C SER A 76 -2.95 -11.49 -10.51
N SER A 77 -4.11 -10.82 -10.45
CA SER A 77 -4.27 -9.54 -9.75
C SER A 77 -3.92 -9.67 -8.26
N SER A 78 -2.98 -8.84 -7.80
CA SER A 78 -2.48 -8.86 -6.42
C SER A 78 -3.57 -8.48 -5.42
N ASN A 79 -3.72 -9.31 -4.38
CA ASN A 79 -4.69 -9.12 -3.31
C ASN A 79 -4.54 -7.74 -2.63
N SER A 80 -5.66 -7.14 -2.25
CA SER A 80 -5.78 -5.86 -1.53
C SER A 80 -4.78 -5.71 -0.36
N GLU A 81 -4.51 -6.78 0.38
CA GLU A 81 -3.51 -6.80 1.47
C GLU A 81 -2.11 -6.43 0.97
N ARG A 82 -1.69 -6.99 -0.16
CA ARG A 82 -0.35 -6.74 -0.73
C ARG A 82 -0.25 -5.31 -1.28
N ARG A 83 -1.36 -4.77 -1.80
CA ARG A 83 -1.42 -3.35 -2.18
C ARG A 83 -1.29 -2.45 -0.95
N ALA A 84 -1.97 -2.75 0.16
CA ALA A 84 -1.87 -1.94 1.37
C ALA A 84 -0.44 -1.85 1.93
N VAL A 85 0.37 -2.92 1.83
CA VAL A 85 1.79 -2.88 2.22
C VAL A 85 2.61 -1.95 1.33
N LEU A 86 2.29 -1.87 0.04
CA LEU A 86 3.04 -1.06 -0.94
C LEU A 86 2.62 0.41 -0.92
N THR A 87 1.31 0.68 -0.95
CA THR A 87 0.74 2.04 -1.04
C THR A 87 0.41 2.66 0.31
N GLY A 88 0.59 1.93 1.42
CA GLY A 88 0.25 2.39 2.76
C GLY A 88 -1.19 2.08 3.16
N GLU A 89 -2.13 2.08 2.21
CA GLU A 89 -3.50 1.60 2.42
C GLU A 89 -4.13 1.05 1.14
N SER A 90 -5.03 0.08 1.29
CA SER A 90 -5.85 -0.45 0.20
C SER A 90 -7.06 -1.21 0.74
N GLY A 91 -8.26 -0.81 0.30
CA GLY A 91 -9.52 -1.40 0.78
C GLY A 91 -9.66 -1.30 2.30
N GLU A 92 -9.93 -2.44 2.94
CA GLU A 92 -10.08 -2.61 4.40
C GLU A 92 -8.73 -2.69 5.15
N TYR A 93 -7.61 -2.68 4.42
CA TYR A 93 -6.28 -2.84 4.99
C TYR A 93 -5.48 -1.53 4.95
N LYS A 94 -4.65 -1.33 5.97
CA LYS A 94 -3.63 -0.31 6.07
C LYS A 94 -2.30 -0.95 6.47
N LYS A 95 -1.20 -0.28 6.19
CA LYS A 95 0.13 -0.70 6.62
C LYS A 95 0.33 -0.39 8.10
N CYS A 96 0.89 -1.34 8.85
CA CYS A 96 1.30 -1.10 10.22
C CYS A 96 2.47 -0.10 10.25
N PRO A 97 2.37 1.01 11.00
CA PRO A 97 3.43 2.02 11.06
C PRO A 97 4.70 1.57 11.83
N PHE A 98 4.66 0.39 12.47
CA PHE A 98 5.78 -0.14 13.27
C PHE A 98 6.54 -1.27 12.58
N CYS A 99 5.82 -2.22 11.96
CA CYS A 99 6.41 -3.40 11.34
C CYS A 99 6.12 -3.55 9.85
N ALA A 100 5.48 -2.56 9.22
CA ALA A 100 5.18 -2.53 7.79
C ALA A 100 4.22 -3.62 7.26
N GLU A 101 3.66 -4.44 8.14
CA GLU A 101 2.75 -5.53 7.77
C GLU A 101 1.32 -5.03 7.47
N ALA A 102 0.54 -5.76 6.66
CA ALA A 102 -0.87 -5.43 6.42
C ALA A 102 -1.72 -5.69 7.67
N ILE A 103 -2.41 -4.66 8.14
CA ILE A 103 -3.38 -4.73 9.23
C ILE A 103 -4.72 -4.15 8.78
N ARG A 104 -5.81 -4.50 9.45
CA ARG A 104 -7.10 -3.87 9.13
C ARG A 104 -7.12 -2.40 9.53
N LYS A 105 -7.91 -1.58 8.84
CA LYS A 105 -8.08 -0.16 9.18
C LYS A 105 -8.59 0.04 10.61
N GLU A 106 -9.50 -0.83 11.04
CA GLU A 106 -10.08 -0.91 12.38
C GLU A 106 -9.13 -1.49 13.47
N ALA A 107 -7.94 -1.95 13.10
CA ALA A 107 -7.03 -2.58 14.06
C ALA A 107 -6.54 -1.57 15.12
N ILE A 108 -6.85 -1.87 16.38
CA ILE A 108 -6.35 -1.15 17.57
C ILE A 108 -4.93 -1.60 17.91
N ARG A 109 -4.65 -2.91 17.75
CA ARG A 109 -3.34 -3.51 18.02
C ARG A 109 -2.85 -4.33 16.84
N CYS A 110 -1.55 -4.29 16.55
CA CYS A 110 -0.97 -5.12 15.49
C CYS A 110 -0.78 -6.57 15.97
N LYS A 111 -1.27 -7.55 15.21
CA LYS A 111 -1.10 -8.98 15.51
C LYS A 111 0.33 -9.50 15.34
N HIS A 112 1.16 -8.79 14.58
CA HIS A 112 2.54 -9.21 14.28
C HIS A 112 3.55 -8.65 15.27
N CYS A 113 3.55 -7.34 15.51
CA CYS A 113 4.51 -6.70 16.42
C CYS A 113 3.93 -6.34 17.80
N GLY A 114 2.60 -6.40 17.97
CA GLY A 114 1.96 -6.11 19.26
C GLY A 114 1.82 -4.63 19.62
N SER A 115 2.18 -3.69 18.74
CA SER A 115 2.05 -2.23 18.97
C SER A 115 0.58 -1.76 19.02
N ASP A 116 0.30 -0.72 19.81
CA ASP A 116 -1.05 -0.14 20.03
C ASP A 116 -1.31 1.03 19.06
N ILE A 117 -1.69 0.65 17.84
CA ILE A 117 -1.87 1.54 16.70
C ILE A 117 -2.82 2.71 17.01
N LYS A 118 -3.90 2.48 17.76
CA LYS A 118 -4.90 3.53 18.03
C LYS A 118 -4.33 4.58 18.99
N LYS A 119 -3.70 4.13 20.06
CA LYS A 119 -3.14 5.01 21.09
C LYS A 119 -1.99 5.84 20.55
N GLU A 120 -1.15 5.23 19.70
CA GLU A 120 0.02 5.88 19.12
C GLU A 120 -0.37 6.85 17.98
N THR A 121 -1.39 6.54 17.17
CA THR A 121 -1.88 7.46 16.12
C THR A 121 -2.49 8.74 16.70
N GLU A 122 -3.26 8.63 17.79
CA GLU A 122 -3.82 9.79 18.47
C GLU A 122 -2.74 10.64 19.14
N ALA A 123 -1.73 10.00 19.76
CA ALA A 123 -0.57 10.70 20.31
C ALA A 123 0.22 11.48 19.23
N ILE A 124 0.37 10.90 18.03
CA ILE A 124 1.06 11.53 16.89
C ILE A 124 0.29 12.74 16.35
N LYS A 125 -1.05 12.73 16.31
CA LYS A 125 -1.85 13.90 15.88
C LYS A 125 -1.69 15.10 16.79
N THR A 126 -1.48 14.86 18.09
CA THR A 126 -1.23 15.90 19.09
C THR A 126 0.25 16.23 19.28
N PHE A 127 1.15 15.50 18.64
CA PHE A 127 2.59 15.70 18.82
C PHE A 127 3.03 17.01 18.16
N ARG A 128 3.31 18.03 18.96
CA ARG A 128 4.01 19.23 18.52
C ARG A 128 5.48 19.08 18.88
N VAL A 129 6.38 19.32 17.94
CA VAL A 129 7.84 19.30 18.15
C VAL A 129 8.26 20.23 19.31
N SER A 130 7.43 21.23 19.64
CA SER A 130 7.59 22.16 20.76
C SER A 130 7.49 21.54 22.16
N ASP A 131 6.95 20.32 22.30
CA ASP A 131 6.69 19.69 23.62
C ASP A 131 7.85 18.79 24.08
N MET A 132 8.88 18.60 23.24
CA MET A 132 10.06 17.84 23.60
C MET A 132 11.10 18.77 24.21
N GLU A 133 11.34 18.64 25.51
CA GLU A 133 12.39 19.38 26.20
C GLU A 133 13.73 19.09 25.53
N LEU A 134 14.39 20.14 25.02
CA LEU A 134 15.70 20.10 24.33
C LEU A 134 16.75 19.30 25.13
N ASN A 135 16.58 19.23 26.45
CA ASN A 135 17.43 18.53 27.42
C ASN A 135 17.39 16.99 27.34
N GLU A 136 16.46 16.37 26.59
CA GLU A 136 16.42 14.90 26.45
C GLU A 136 17.33 14.35 25.32
N PHE A 137 17.74 15.20 24.37
CA PHE A 137 18.52 14.77 23.20
C PHE A 137 20.01 14.59 23.46
N PHE A 138 20.53 15.15 24.56
CA PHE A 138 21.93 15.03 24.95
C PHE A 138 22.06 14.61 26.42
N VAL A 139 23.01 13.73 26.70
CA VAL A 139 23.37 13.28 28.05
C VAL A 139 24.68 13.94 28.42
N THR A 140 24.76 14.48 29.64
CA THR A 140 26.01 15.02 30.19
C THR A 140 26.59 13.98 31.16
N ASP A 141 27.78 13.48 30.87
CA ASP A 141 28.53 12.59 31.76
C ASP A 141 29.00 13.36 33.01
N LYS A 142 29.26 12.64 34.11
CA LYS A 142 29.81 13.15 35.37
C LYS A 142 31.16 13.87 35.20
N LYS A 143 31.82 13.67 34.06
CA LYS A 143 33.07 14.32 33.65
C LYS A 143 32.86 15.63 32.85
N GLY A 144 31.62 16.05 32.62
CA GLY A 144 31.29 17.22 31.81
C GLY A 144 31.30 16.97 30.30
N ASN A 145 31.42 15.72 29.86
CA ASN A 145 31.34 15.37 28.43
C ASN A 145 29.88 15.26 27.99
N HIS A 146 29.55 15.86 26.85
CA HIS A 146 28.22 15.75 26.26
C HIS A 146 28.19 14.66 25.18
N ASP A 147 27.22 13.75 25.25
CA ASP A 147 26.96 12.74 24.22
C ASP A 147 25.49 12.75 23.79
N ILE A 148 25.19 12.18 22.63
CA ILE A 148 23.84 12.11 22.07
C ILE A 148 23.02 10.96 22.68
N ASN A 149 21.73 11.22 22.90
CA ASN A 149 20.80 10.18 23.30
C ASN A 149 20.26 9.43 22.07
N TYR A 150 20.92 8.32 21.72
CA TYR A 150 20.56 7.48 20.58
C TYR A 150 19.09 7.01 20.59
N ALA A 151 18.54 6.69 21.77
CA ALA A 151 17.16 6.25 21.89
C ALA A 151 16.16 7.35 21.50
N LYS A 152 16.45 8.60 21.88
CA LYS A 152 15.60 9.75 21.55
C LYS A 152 15.75 10.18 20.09
N ILE A 153 16.95 10.09 19.52
CA ILE A 153 17.16 10.32 18.08
C ILE A 153 16.39 9.28 17.26
N HIS A 154 16.42 8.01 17.67
CA HIS A 154 15.63 6.97 17.04
C HIS A 154 14.13 7.27 17.12
N ALA A 155 13.63 7.64 18.30
CA ALA A 155 12.23 8.00 18.49
C ALA A 155 11.81 9.18 17.58
N LEU A 156 12.65 10.21 17.49
CA LEU A 156 12.42 11.36 16.59
C LEU A 156 12.33 10.91 15.12
N ALA A 157 13.28 10.08 14.66
CA ALA A 157 13.27 9.57 13.30
C ALA A 157 12.01 8.73 13.01
N THR A 158 11.58 7.91 13.96
CA THR A 158 10.36 7.12 13.86
C THR A 158 9.13 8.01 13.75
N ILE A 159 9.01 9.04 14.60
CA ILE A 159 7.89 9.98 14.57
C ILE A 159 7.84 10.74 13.24
N MET A 160 8.97 11.23 12.75
CA MET A 160 9.05 11.92 11.46
C MET A 160 8.57 11.05 10.28
N LYS A 161 8.95 9.76 10.27
CA LYS A 161 8.46 8.79 9.28
C LYS A 161 6.97 8.49 9.44
N GLN A 162 6.49 8.40 10.67
CA GLN A 162 5.09 8.10 10.96
C GLN A 162 4.16 9.27 10.65
N ALA A 163 4.61 10.51 10.83
CA ALA A 163 3.88 11.72 10.47
C ALA A 163 3.71 11.90 8.94
N ASN A 164 4.55 11.22 8.14
CA ASN A 164 4.54 11.30 6.68
C ASN A 164 4.34 9.92 6.03
N PRO A 165 3.17 9.27 6.23
CA PRO A 165 2.93 7.93 5.70
C PRO A 165 2.98 7.94 4.16
N GLY A 166 3.84 7.09 3.58
CA GLY A 166 3.98 6.92 2.12
C GLY A 166 4.96 7.85 1.41
N ALA A 167 5.57 8.81 2.12
CA ALA A 167 6.66 9.63 1.56
C ALA A 167 8.00 8.88 1.54
N ASN A 168 8.86 9.21 0.58
CA ASN A 168 10.22 8.67 0.54
C ASN A 168 11.04 9.26 1.71
N SER A 169 11.94 8.45 2.29
CA SER A 169 12.83 8.85 3.36
C SER A 169 13.62 10.13 3.06
N THR A 170 14.11 10.29 1.82
CA THR A 170 14.80 11.51 1.37
C THR A 170 13.88 12.73 1.33
N ASP A 171 12.64 12.56 0.85
CA ASP A 171 11.68 13.66 0.75
C ASP A 171 11.27 14.16 2.15
N ILE A 172 11.19 13.25 3.12
CA ILE A 172 10.92 13.57 4.53
C ILE A 172 12.07 14.40 5.10
N TRP A 173 13.32 13.99 4.84
CA TRP A 173 14.50 14.74 5.29
C TRP A 173 14.53 16.15 4.71
N ASP A 174 14.37 16.29 3.39
CA ASP A 174 14.46 17.59 2.72
C ASP A 174 13.37 18.56 3.19
N LYS A 175 12.15 18.09 3.41
CA LYS A 175 11.04 18.91 3.95
C LYS A 175 11.29 19.43 5.36
N ASN A 176 12.01 18.67 6.18
CA ASN A 176 12.21 18.98 7.60
C ASN A 176 13.61 19.54 7.87
N LYS A 177 14.43 19.74 6.82
CA LYS A 177 15.84 20.10 6.91
C LYS A 177 16.07 21.40 7.69
N ASP A 178 15.28 22.43 7.41
CA ASP A 178 15.43 23.74 8.07
C ASP A 178 15.12 23.67 9.56
N GLU A 179 14.10 22.90 9.97
CA GLU A 179 13.77 22.67 11.38
C GLU A 179 14.84 21.84 12.09
N ILE A 180 15.39 20.81 11.43
CA ILE A 180 16.49 20.01 11.95
C ILE A 180 17.75 20.87 12.14
N ILE A 181 18.03 21.80 11.21
CA ILE A 181 19.16 22.73 11.34
C ILE A 181 18.92 23.71 12.49
N ALA A 182 17.71 24.24 12.65
CA ALA A 182 17.36 25.10 13.77
C ALA A 182 17.57 24.38 15.12
N LEU A 183 17.09 23.13 15.22
CA LEU A 183 17.29 22.27 16.39
C LEU A 183 18.77 22.00 16.65
N LYS A 184 19.54 21.69 15.59
CA LYS A 184 21.00 21.49 15.65
C LYS A 184 21.72 22.70 16.23
N ASN A 185 21.32 23.90 15.82
CA ASN A 185 21.97 25.14 16.27
C ASN A 185 21.70 25.45 17.75
N MET A 186 20.63 24.89 18.33
CA MET A 186 20.33 25.00 19.76
C MET A 186 21.15 24.01 20.62
N MET A 187 21.79 22.99 20.04
CA MET A 187 22.59 22.00 20.77
C MET A 187 24.05 22.46 21.01
N PRO A 188 24.77 21.88 22.01
CA PRO A 188 26.20 22.11 22.20
C PRO A 188 27.02 21.74 20.96
N SER A 189 28.01 22.55 20.59
CA SER A 189 28.79 22.38 19.35
C SER A 189 29.41 20.99 19.18
N VAL A 190 29.82 20.36 20.28
CA VAL A 190 30.46 19.03 20.33
C VAL A 190 29.54 17.91 19.82
N VAL A 191 28.22 18.04 19.98
CA VAL A 191 27.25 16.99 19.62
C VAL A 191 26.52 17.24 18.31
N ARG A 192 26.62 18.45 17.73
CA ARG A 192 25.85 18.86 16.53
C ARG A 192 26.07 17.95 15.33
N GLU A 193 27.33 17.70 14.97
CA GLU A 193 27.64 16.82 13.83
C GLU A 193 27.23 15.37 14.10
N LYS A 194 27.41 14.91 15.35
CA LYS A 194 27.10 13.54 15.73
C LYS A 194 25.59 13.29 15.67
N PHE A 195 24.79 14.26 16.12
CA PHE A 195 23.34 14.25 16.02
C PHE A 195 22.88 14.21 14.56
N GLU A 196 23.38 15.12 13.71
CA GLU A 196 22.96 15.22 12.31
C GLU A 196 23.28 13.94 11.52
N LYS A 197 24.50 13.41 11.68
CA LYS A 197 24.89 12.14 11.04
C LYS A 197 24.01 10.98 11.51
N GLN A 198 23.75 10.89 12.81
CA GLN A 198 22.92 9.82 13.35
C GLN A 198 21.48 9.92 12.85
N LEU A 199 20.89 11.11 12.85
CA LEU A 199 19.52 11.31 12.39
C LEU A 199 19.41 11.04 10.87
N HIS A 200 20.33 11.57 10.08
CA HIS A 200 20.39 11.34 8.63
C HIS A 200 20.52 9.85 8.28
N SER A 201 21.21 9.05 9.10
CA SER A 201 21.34 7.59 8.88
C SER A 201 20.00 6.86 8.86
N TYR A 202 18.95 7.41 9.47
CA TYR A 202 17.61 6.84 9.41
C TYR A 202 16.86 7.18 8.12
N PHE A 203 17.30 8.19 7.36
CA PHE A 203 16.60 8.70 6.17
C PHE A 203 17.35 8.48 4.84
N SER A 204 18.61 8.04 4.91
CA SER A 204 19.40 7.57 3.77
C SER A 204 19.10 6.12 3.42
#